data_AF-A0A7S1GW56-F1
#
_entry.id   AF-A0A7S1GW56-F1
#
_cell.length_a   1.000
_cell.length_b   1.000
_cell.length_c   1.000
_cell.angle_alpha   90.00
_cell.angle_beta   90.00
_cell.angle_gamma   90.00
#
_symmetry.space_group_name_H-M   'P 1'
#
loop_
_entity.id
_entity.type
_entity.pdbx_description
1 polymer ?
#
loop_
_entity_poly.entity_id
_entity_poly.type
_entity_poly.pdbx_seq_one_letter_code
_entity_poly.pdbx_strand_id
1 'polypeptide(L)'
;GGGGGEEKEKKRVLNINIGIMGHVDSGKTSLARALSTVVSTAALDKNPQSQERGITLDLGFSSFTVPIPDHLKGEPYDELQFTLVDCPGHASLIKTIIGGAQIIDMMILVIDCQKGIQTQTAECLVIGEILMDSMIVAINKSDLLPEEVRGDKLAKVKA
;
A
#
# COMPACT_ATOMS: atom_id res chain seq x y z
N GLY A 1 -42.66 -20.18 18.94
CA GLY A 1 -42.35 -19.20 17.89
C GLY A 1 -41.80 -17.96 18.56
N GLY A 2 -40.73 -17.39 18.01
CA GLY A 2 -40.10 -16.17 18.52
C GLY A 2 -38.61 -16.34 18.80
N GLY A 3 -37.82 -16.64 17.77
CA GLY A 3 -36.37 -16.47 17.85
C GLY A 3 -36.04 -14.98 17.77
N GLY A 4 -35.61 -14.39 18.88
CA GLY A 4 -35.00 -13.08 18.89
C GLY A 4 -33.62 -13.18 18.24
N GLY A 5 -33.54 -12.84 16.96
CA GLY A 5 -32.26 -12.57 16.33
C GLY A 5 -31.77 -11.22 16.84
N GLU A 6 -30.69 -11.23 17.61
CA GLU A 6 -29.92 -10.01 17.90
C GLU A 6 -29.43 -9.44 16.56
N GLU A 7 -30.07 -8.37 16.08
CA GLU A 7 -29.50 -7.53 15.02
C GLU A 7 -28.22 -6.91 15.58
N LYS A 8 -27.06 -7.52 15.27
CA LYS A 8 -25.76 -6.90 15.54
C LYS A 8 -25.71 -5.56 14.81
N GLU A 9 -25.69 -4.48 15.58
CA GLU A 9 -25.57 -3.12 15.10
C GLU A 9 -24.42 -3.04 14.08
N LYS A 10 -24.72 -2.59 12.86
CA LYS A 10 -23.72 -2.49 11.79
C LYS A 10 -22.75 -1.36 12.16
N LYS A 11 -21.53 -1.72 12.56
CA LYS A 11 -20.45 -0.77 12.79
C LYS A 11 -20.23 0.11 11.56
N ARG A 12 -20.14 1.41 11.76
CA ARG A 12 -19.84 2.41 10.74
C ARG A 12 -18.33 2.50 10.59
N VAL A 13 -17.83 2.29 9.37
CA VAL A 13 -16.40 2.26 9.09
C VAL A 13 -16.02 3.44 8.20
N LEU A 14 -15.02 4.20 8.62
CA LEU A 14 -14.35 5.16 7.76
C LEU A 14 -13.28 4.39 6.97
N ASN A 15 -13.34 4.40 5.64
CA ASN A 15 -12.36 3.70 4.80
C ASN A 15 -11.46 4.71 4.08
N ILE A 16 -10.15 4.49 4.17
CA ILE A 16 -9.12 5.25 3.45
C ILE A 16 -8.37 4.29 2.52
N ASN A 17 -8.26 4.65 1.25
CA ASN A 17 -7.54 3.88 0.25
C ASN A 17 -6.09 4.36 0.16
N ILE A 18 -5.14 3.46 0.39
CA ILE A 18 -3.70 3.74 0.34
C ILE A 18 -3.08 3.01 -0.85
N GLY A 19 -2.51 3.75 -1.79
CA GLY A 19 -1.76 3.19 -2.91
C GLY A 19 -0.36 2.79 -2.51
N ILE A 20 0.07 1.59 -2.89
CA ILE A 20 1.46 1.15 -2.70
C ILE A 20 2.13 1.14 -4.06
N MET A 21 3.09 2.05 -4.25
CA MET A 21 3.76 2.30 -5.52
C MET A 21 5.29 2.25 -5.40
N GLY A 22 5.99 2.18 -6.53
CA GLY A 22 7.46 2.10 -6.59
C GLY A 22 7.97 1.06 -7.58
N HIS A 23 9.29 0.99 -7.72
CA HIS A 23 9.97 0.15 -8.71
C HIS A 23 9.65 -1.35 -8.60
N VAL A 24 9.84 -2.10 -9.70
CA VAL A 24 9.76 -3.57 -9.69
C VAL A 24 10.70 -4.12 -8.62
N ASP A 25 10.26 -5.15 -7.90
CA ASP A 25 11.01 -5.78 -6.81
C ASP A 25 11.38 -4.86 -5.63
N SER A 26 10.80 -3.65 -5.49
CA SER A 26 11.01 -2.83 -4.28
C SER A 26 10.33 -3.41 -3.04
N GLY A 27 9.45 -4.41 -3.20
CA GLY A 27 8.76 -5.12 -2.12
C GLY A 27 7.38 -4.57 -1.76
N LYS A 28 6.69 -3.91 -2.69
CA LYS A 28 5.31 -3.40 -2.54
C LYS A 28 4.34 -4.45 -2.00
N THR A 29 4.22 -5.59 -2.69
CA THR A 29 3.33 -6.70 -2.30
C THR A 29 3.71 -7.31 -0.95
N SER A 30 5.01 -7.37 -0.65
CA SER A 30 5.49 -7.84 0.66
C SER A 30 5.10 -6.89 1.78
N LEU A 31 5.21 -5.57 1.55
CA LEU A 31 4.77 -4.55 2.49
C LEU A 31 3.25 -4.58 2.68
N ALA A 32 2.47 -4.66 1.60
CA ALA A 32 1.02 -4.79 1.64
C ALA A 32 0.59 -5.97 2.50
N ARG A 33 1.23 -7.13 2.29
CA ARG A 33 0.98 -8.35 3.05
C ARG A 33 1.38 -8.24 4.51
N ALA A 34 2.48 -7.56 4.83
CA ALA A 34 2.94 -7.39 6.20
C ALA A 34 2.02 -6.46 7.02
N LEU A 35 1.38 -5.49 6.38
CA LEU A 35 0.44 -4.56 7.02
C LEU A 35 -0.98 -5.12 7.13
N SER A 36 -1.37 -6.01 6.23
CA SER A 36 -2.77 -6.44 6.11
C SER A 36 -3.15 -7.49 7.15
N THR A 37 -4.31 -7.29 7.79
CA THR A 37 -4.96 -8.30 8.63
C THR A 37 -5.98 -9.12 7.84
N VAL A 38 -6.51 -8.55 6.75
CA VAL A 38 -7.42 -9.20 5.80
C VAL A 38 -6.79 -9.17 4.42
N VAL A 39 -6.58 -10.35 3.85
CA VAL A 39 -6.02 -10.51 2.50
C VAL A 39 -7.14 -10.89 1.55
N SER A 40 -7.50 -10.00 0.61
CA SER A 40 -8.43 -10.36 -0.47
C SER A 40 -7.73 -11.28 -1.48
N THR A 41 -8.49 -12.12 -2.15
CA THR A 41 -8.01 -13.14 -3.09
C THR A 41 -7.24 -12.59 -4.30
N ALA A 42 -7.39 -11.30 -4.62
CA ALA A 42 -6.63 -10.60 -5.67
C ALA A 42 -5.24 -10.09 -5.22
N ALA A 43 -4.96 -10.04 -3.92
CA ALA A 43 -3.76 -9.39 -3.35
C ALA A 43 -2.46 -10.21 -3.42
N LEU A 44 -2.48 -11.42 -3.98
CA LEU A 44 -1.40 -12.40 -3.82
C LEU A 44 -0.92 -13.02 -5.14
N ASP A 45 -1.06 -12.32 -6.26
CA ASP A 45 -0.64 -12.86 -7.56
C ASP A 45 -1.24 -14.26 -7.79
N LYS A 46 -2.51 -14.51 -7.44
CA LYS A 46 -3.15 -15.82 -7.65
C LYS A 46 -3.49 -16.09 -9.11
N ASN A 47 -3.33 -15.09 -9.97
CA ASN A 47 -3.45 -15.25 -11.42
C ASN A 47 -2.22 -16.04 -11.92
N PRO A 48 -2.40 -17.20 -12.59
CA PRO A 48 -1.30 -18.01 -13.13
C PRO A 48 -0.29 -17.19 -13.95
N GLN A 49 -0.77 -16.18 -14.69
CA GLN A 49 0.08 -15.31 -15.51
C GLN A 49 0.98 -14.38 -14.68
N SER A 50 0.51 -13.91 -13.51
CA SER A 50 1.33 -13.12 -12.58
C SER A 50 2.41 -13.98 -11.96
N GLN A 51 2.08 -15.25 -11.61
CA GLN A 51 3.04 -16.20 -11.02
C GLN A 51 4.11 -16.63 -12.01
N GLU A 52 3.74 -16.92 -13.26
CA GLU A 52 4.68 -17.28 -14.32
C GLU A 52 5.67 -16.15 -14.62
N ARG A 53 5.25 -14.88 -14.45
CA ARG A 53 6.07 -13.70 -14.75
C ARG A 53 6.75 -13.09 -13.53
N GLY A 54 6.39 -13.50 -12.32
CA GLY A 54 6.90 -12.95 -11.06
C GLY A 54 6.59 -11.47 -10.85
N ILE A 55 5.50 -10.95 -11.45
CA ILE A 55 5.11 -9.54 -11.35
C ILE A 55 3.60 -9.39 -11.11
N THR A 56 3.22 -8.36 -10.36
CA THR A 56 1.82 -7.93 -10.21
C THR A 56 1.32 -7.35 -11.54
N LEU A 57 0.22 -7.89 -12.07
CA LEU A 57 -0.39 -7.48 -13.34
C LEU A 57 -1.63 -6.59 -13.16
N ASP A 58 -2.40 -6.87 -12.11
CA ASP A 58 -3.65 -6.18 -11.76
C ASP A 58 -3.52 -5.47 -10.40
N LEU A 59 -4.44 -4.56 -10.08
CA LEU A 59 -4.48 -3.95 -8.75
C LEU A 59 -4.80 -5.00 -7.68
N GLY A 60 -3.89 -5.17 -6.72
CA GLY A 60 -4.11 -5.99 -5.54
C GLY A 60 -4.83 -5.20 -4.45
N PHE A 61 -5.84 -5.78 -3.80
CA PHE A 61 -6.57 -5.11 -2.72
C PHE A 61 -6.43 -5.89 -1.42
N SER A 62 -5.96 -5.23 -0.38
CA SER A 62 -5.86 -5.81 0.96
C SER A 62 -6.24 -4.77 2.00
N SER A 63 -6.54 -5.17 3.24
CA SER A 63 -6.95 -4.19 4.23
C SER A 63 -6.56 -4.56 5.66
N PHE A 64 -6.52 -3.54 6.50
CA PHE A 64 -6.45 -3.67 7.94
C PHE A 64 -7.30 -2.59 8.61
N THR A 65 -7.77 -2.89 9.81
CA THR A 65 -8.64 -1.99 10.58
C THR A 65 -7.99 -1.62 11.89
N VAL A 66 -8.10 -0.35 12.27
CA VAL A 66 -7.60 0.19 13.53
C VAL A 66 -8.72 0.94 14.27
N PRO A 67 -8.61 1.11 15.59
CA PRO A 67 -9.52 1.98 16.34
C PRO A 67 -9.48 3.42 15.83
N ILE A 68 -10.60 4.15 15.94
CA ILE A 68 -10.67 5.56 15.57
C ILE A 68 -9.65 6.38 16.40
N PRO A 69 -8.79 7.18 15.75
CA PRO A 69 -7.85 8.08 16.43
C PRO A 69 -8.54 9.11 17.32
N ASP A 70 -7.85 9.57 18.36
CA ASP A 70 -8.41 10.54 19.33
C ASP A 70 -8.95 11.83 18.68
N HIS A 71 -8.28 12.33 17.65
CA HIS A 71 -8.67 13.55 16.95
C HIS A 71 -9.92 13.38 16.06
N LEU A 72 -10.36 12.14 15.81
CA LEU A 72 -11.60 11.81 15.10
C LEU A 72 -12.69 11.28 16.05
N LYS A 73 -12.45 11.24 17.37
CA LYS A 73 -13.45 10.85 18.36
C LYS A 73 -14.58 11.88 18.39
N GLY A 74 -15.73 11.51 17.84
CA GLY A 74 -16.90 12.38 17.68
C GLY A 74 -17.50 12.30 16.27
N GLU A 75 -16.74 11.82 15.31
CA GLU A 75 -17.25 11.47 13.99
C GLU A 75 -18.17 10.24 14.07
N PRO A 76 -19.12 10.07 13.13
CA PRO A 76 -20.10 8.99 13.15
C PRO A 76 -19.51 7.64 12.69
N TYR A 77 -18.28 7.34 13.08
CA TYR A 77 -17.54 6.13 12.72
C TYR A 77 -17.04 5.41 13.99
N ASP A 78 -17.12 4.08 13.96
CA ASP A 78 -16.70 3.20 15.04
C ASP A 78 -15.25 2.71 14.83
N GLU A 79 -14.84 2.54 13.57
CA GLU A 79 -13.54 1.98 13.19
C GLU A 79 -12.99 2.65 11.93
N LEU A 80 -11.65 2.70 11.83
CA LEU A 80 -10.93 3.19 10.66
C LEU A 80 -10.33 2.00 9.91
N GLN A 81 -10.71 1.83 8.65
CA GLN A 81 -10.15 0.83 7.76
C GLN A 81 -9.20 1.48 6.77
N PHE A 82 -8.03 0.87 6.61
CA PHE A 82 -7.11 1.17 5.53
C PHE A 82 -7.20 0.07 4.48
N THR A 83 -7.57 0.43 3.27
CA THR A 83 -7.55 -0.46 2.11
C THR A 83 -6.30 -0.17 1.29
N LEU A 84 -5.38 -1.13 1.28
CA LEU A 84 -4.14 -1.09 0.54
C LEU A 84 -4.40 -1.51 -0.91
N VAL A 85 -4.05 -0.63 -1.85
CA VAL A 85 -4.10 -0.83 -3.29
C VAL A 85 -2.67 -1.07 -3.78
N ASP A 86 -2.30 -2.34 -3.96
CA ASP A 86 -0.99 -2.73 -4.48
C ASP A 86 -0.94 -2.50 -5.99
N CYS A 87 -0.15 -1.51 -6.42
CA CYS A 87 -0.04 -1.14 -7.81
C CYS A 87 1.12 -1.89 -8.50
N PRO A 88 0.95 -2.29 -9.76
CA PRO A 88 2.02 -2.93 -10.51
C PRO A 88 3.23 -2.01 -10.67
N GLY A 89 4.45 -2.54 -10.54
CA GLY A 89 5.68 -1.76 -10.66
C GLY A 89 6.28 -1.70 -12.07
N HIS A 90 5.73 -2.45 -13.02
CA HIS A 90 6.30 -2.57 -14.37
C HIS A 90 5.86 -1.42 -15.27
N ALA A 91 6.79 -0.86 -16.05
CA ALA A 91 6.54 0.33 -16.88
C ALA A 91 5.39 0.14 -17.89
N SER A 92 5.19 -1.09 -18.38
CA SER A 92 4.08 -1.43 -19.28
C SER A 92 2.68 -1.31 -18.66
N LEU A 93 2.59 -1.14 -17.34
CA LEU A 93 1.34 -1.12 -16.58
C LEU A 93 1.00 0.28 -16.04
N ILE A 94 1.64 1.33 -16.58
CA ILE A 94 1.42 2.73 -16.19
C ILE A 94 -0.06 3.15 -16.26
N LYS A 95 -0.81 2.62 -17.23
CA LYS A 95 -2.26 2.87 -17.37
C LYS A 95 -3.04 2.34 -16.17
N THR A 96 -2.68 1.16 -15.67
CA THR A 96 -3.27 0.55 -14.47
C THR A 96 -2.93 1.37 -13.22
N ILE A 97 -1.69 1.87 -13.14
CA ILE A 97 -1.25 2.77 -12.05
C ILE A 97 -2.08 4.05 -12.04
N ILE A 98 -2.27 4.69 -13.20
CA ILE A 98 -3.09 5.92 -13.32
C ILE A 98 -4.56 5.64 -12.97
N GLY A 99 -5.11 4.51 -13.42
CA GLY A 99 -6.47 4.10 -13.05
C GLY A 99 -6.63 3.86 -11.54
N GLY A 100 -5.63 3.25 -10.91
CA GLY A 100 -5.59 3.08 -9.45
C GLY A 100 -5.44 4.41 -8.71
N ALA A 101 -4.65 5.34 -9.24
CA ALA A 101 -4.42 6.64 -8.61
C ALA A 101 -5.72 7.46 -8.42
N GLN A 102 -6.74 7.25 -9.25
CA GLN A 102 -8.04 7.93 -9.12
C GLN A 102 -8.87 7.46 -7.91
N ILE A 103 -8.55 6.31 -7.32
CA ILE A 103 -9.29 5.72 -6.19
C ILE A 103 -8.48 5.73 -4.89
N ILE A 104 -7.27 6.27 -4.92
CA ILE A 104 -6.33 6.29 -3.80
C ILE A 104 -6.38 7.69 -3.15
N ASP A 105 -6.51 7.73 -1.82
CA ASP A 105 -6.49 8.97 -1.05
C ASP A 105 -5.06 9.40 -0.67
N MET A 106 -4.16 8.43 -0.49
CA MET A 106 -2.75 8.68 -0.18
C MET A 106 -1.83 7.61 -0.73
N MET A 107 -0.57 7.95 -1.00
CA MET A 107 0.42 7.02 -1.55
C MET A 107 1.50 6.64 -0.54
N ILE A 108 1.90 5.37 -0.54
CA ILE A 108 3.18 4.88 -0.01
C ILE A 108 4.12 4.59 -1.19
N LEU A 109 5.22 5.34 -1.29
CA LEU A 109 6.28 5.10 -2.26
C LEU A 109 7.35 4.20 -1.64
N VAL A 110 7.46 2.98 -2.13
CA VAL A 110 8.39 1.95 -1.63
C VAL A 110 9.71 2.01 -2.39
N ILE A 111 10.80 2.27 -1.66
CA ILE A 111 12.16 2.38 -2.18
C ILE A 111 13.02 1.25 -1.60
N ASP A 112 13.70 0.52 -2.47
CA ASP A 112 14.72 -0.44 -2.07
C ASP A 112 15.95 0.31 -1.54
N CYS A 113 16.33 0.08 -0.28
CA CYS A 113 17.41 0.81 0.36
C CYS A 113 18.79 0.61 -0.29
N GLN A 114 18.99 -0.47 -1.06
CA GLN A 114 20.27 -0.73 -1.74
C GLN A 114 20.32 -0.04 -3.10
N LYS A 115 19.17 0.09 -3.78
CA LYS A 115 19.08 0.62 -5.15
C LYS A 115 18.70 2.10 -5.21
N GLY A 116 18.05 2.63 -4.17
CA GLY A 116 17.59 4.01 -4.12
C GLY A 116 16.52 4.31 -5.17
N ILE A 117 16.51 5.56 -5.67
CA ILE A 117 15.55 6.01 -6.67
C ILE A 117 15.92 5.43 -8.03
N GLN A 118 14.96 4.73 -8.65
CA GLN A 118 15.06 4.17 -9.99
C GLN A 118 14.00 4.81 -10.91
N THR A 119 14.01 4.50 -12.20
CA THR A 119 13.13 5.13 -13.21
C THR A 119 11.65 5.12 -12.80
N GLN A 120 11.10 3.96 -12.44
CA GLN A 120 9.71 3.82 -12.02
C GLN A 120 9.43 4.45 -10.65
N THR A 121 10.43 4.57 -9.78
CA THR A 121 10.30 5.33 -8.52
C THR A 121 10.09 6.81 -8.83
N ALA A 122 10.86 7.36 -9.77
CA ALA A 122 10.72 8.75 -10.21
C ALA A 122 9.37 8.99 -10.92
N GLU A 123 8.93 8.05 -11.77
CA GLU A 123 7.61 8.14 -12.41
C GLU A 123 6.46 8.10 -11.37
N CYS A 124 6.53 7.19 -10.39
CA CYS A 124 5.53 7.13 -9.31
C CYS A 124 5.54 8.39 -8.44
N LEU A 125 6.72 8.98 -8.20
CA LEU A 125 6.84 10.23 -7.46
C LEU A 125 6.11 11.36 -8.18
N VAL A 126 6.33 11.52 -9.49
CA VAL A 126 5.64 12.52 -10.32
C VAL A 126 4.13 12.28 -10.34
N ILE A 127 3.68 11.03 -10.47
CA ILE A 127 2.26 10.68 -10.39
C ILE A 127 1.67 11.08 -9.04
N GLY A 128 2.38 10.80 -7.95
CA GLY A 128 1.95 11.16 -6.61
C GLY A 128 1.88 12.68 -6.40
N GLU A 129 2.85 13.45 -6.90
CA GLU A 129 2.82 14.92 -6.84
C GLU A 129 1.64 15.53 -7.59
N ILE A 130 1.18 14.87 -8.67
CA ILE A 130 0.07 15.37 -9.49
C ILE A 130 -1.29 14.93 -8.94
N LEU A 131 -1.39 13.71 -8.41
CA LEU A 131 -2.67 13.06 -8.13
C LEU A 131 -2.99 12.87 -6.64
N MET A 132 -2.03 13.05 -5.73
CA MET A 132 -2.19 12.73 -4.31
C MET A 132 -1.93 13.94 -3.43
N ASP A 133 -2.79 14.12 -2.41
CA ASP A 133 -2.59 15.17 -1.40
C ASP A 133 -1.52 14.80 -0.36
N SER A 134 -1.23 13.50 -0.20
CA SER A 134 -0.31 13.00 0.82
C SER A 134 0.47 11.79 0.35
N MET A 135 1.78 11.79 0.64
CA MET A 135 2.71 10.70 0.31
C MET A 135 3.59 10.35 1.50
N ILE A 136 3.80 9.05 1.70
CA ILE A 136 4.77 8.48 2.65
C ILE A 136 5.84 7.73 1.87
N VAL A 137 7.12 8.00 2.14
CA VAL A 137 8.23 7.22 1.58
C VAL A 137 8.60 6.08 2.53
N ALA A 138 8.49 4.84 2.06
CA ALA A 138 8.86 3.64 2.81
C ALA A 138 10.18 3.07 2.29
N ILE A 139 11.21 3.10 3.13
CA ILE A 139 12.52 2.51 2.80
C ILE A 139 12.53 1.04 3.19
N ASN A 140 12.53 0.17 2.19
CA ASN A 140 12.40 -1.28 2.36
C ASN A 140 13.75 -2.01 2.24
N LYS A 141 13.77 -3.27 2.68
CA LYS A 141 14.93 -4.18 2.66
C LYS A 141 16.15 -3.69 3.46
N SER A 142 15.92 -2.89 4.50
CA SER A 142 16.99 -2.34 5.33
C SER A 142 17.81 -3.41 6.08
N ASP A 143 17.24 -4.61 6.23
CA ASP A 143 17.90 -5.81 6.72
C ASP A 143 19.08 -6.26 5.85
N LEU A 144 19.06 -5.96 4.54
CA LEU A 144 20.15 -6.26 3.62
C LEU A 144 21.36 -5.33 3.76
N LEU A 145 21.25 -4.27 4.57
CA LEU A 145 22.38 -3.40 4.89
C LEU A 145 23.14 -3.97 6.11
N PRO A 146 24.48 -4.01 6.07
CA PRO A 146 25.28 -4.32 7.25
C PRO A 146 24.94 -3.34 8.37
N GLU A 147 24.80 -3.85 9.58
CA GLU A 147 24.34 -3.09 10.75
C GLU A 147 25.18 -1.82 10.98
N GLU A 148 26.49 -1.93 10.79
CA GLU A 148 27.48 -0.86 10.97
C GLU A 148 27.25 0.35 10.04
N VAL A 149 26.74 0.14 8.82
CA VAL A 149 26.56 1.19 7.81
C VAL A 149 25.09 1.54 7.55
N ARG A 150 24.16 0.83 8.20
CA ARG A 150 22.72 0.97 7.98
C ARG A 150 22.23 2.39 8.30
N GLY A 151 22.66 2.95 9.43
CA GLY A 151 22.28 4.30 9.85
C GLY A 151 22.70 5.36 8.82
N ASP A 152 23.97 5.33 8.42
CA ASP A 152 24.54 6.30 7.48
C ASP A 152 23.92 6.19 6.09
N LYS A 153 23.67 4.97 5.61
CA LYS A 153 23.05 4.75 4.30
C LYS A 153 21.59 5.19 4.27
N LEU A 154 20.82 4.88 5.32
CA LEU A 154 19.42 5.33 5.41
C LEU A 154 19.31 6.85 5.50
N ALA A 155 20.26 7.52 6.18
CA ALA A 155 20.31 8.97 6.23
C ALA A 155 20.51 9.62 4.85
N LYS A 156 21.33 9.01 3.98
CA LYS A 156 21.55 9.49 2.61
C LYS A 156 20.34 9.36 1.69
N VAL A 157 19.43 8.42 1.97
CA VAL A 157 18.19 8.25 1.20
C VAL A 157 17.10 9.25 1.64
N LYS A 158 17.23 9.84 2.83
CA LYS A 158 16.33 10.89 3.34
C LYS A 158 16.72 12.31 2.88
N ALA A 159 17.95 12.49 2.39
CA ALA A 159 18.52 13.78 1.99
C ALA A 159 18.28 14.06 0.50
#